data_AF-A0A2E9YCK7-F1
#
_entry.id   AF-A0A2E9YCK7-F1
#
_cell.length_a   1.000
_cell.length_b   1.000
_cell.length_c   1.000
_cell.angle_alpha   90.00
_cell.angle_beta   90.00
_cell.angle_gamma   90.00
#
_symmetry.space_group_name_H-M   'P 1'
#
loop_
_entity.id
_entity.type
_entity.pdbx_description
1 polymer ?
#
loop_
_entity_poly.entity_id
_entity_poly.type
_entity_poly.pdbx_seq_one_letter_code
_entity_poly.pdbx_strand_id
1 'polypeptide(L)'
;MTVSDAGTANYADLGVQVFQMDLGNFSNSGESVSIEDGFGNLLDAVDYDDAAPWPSQTVAVLGSVLVQSPDGGCSTLELIQTDLNNDDADNWQASWVDNGTPGAPNSSAFGCADASSCNYESGAFFDDGSCTYDCIGCTYVDATNYDAAYTIDNGTCEFDLTDDCPADLNGDGLVTTSDLLQFLPEFGSACPE
;
A
#
# COMPACT_ATOMS: atom_id res chain seq x y z
N MET A 1 -16.75 15.13 22.30
CA MET A 1 -16.15 15.56 21.01
C MET A 1 -17.23 15.47 19.94
N THR A 2 -17.61 16.56 19.25
CA THR A 2 -18.50 16.47 18.09
C THR A 2 -17.65 16.45 16.83
N VAL A 3 -17.66 15.33 16.13
CA VAL A 3 -16.93 15.11 14.88
C VAL A 3 -17.83 15.61 13.75
N SER A 4 -17.39 16.64 13.02
CA SER A 4 -18.10 17.14 11.84
C SER A 4 -17.69 16.36 10.60
N ASP A 5 -18.67 15.98 9.78
CA ASP A 5 -18.51 15.31 8.46
C ASP A 5 -17.85 16.20 7.37
N ALA A 6 -17.08 17.22 7.74
CA ALA A 6 -16.61 18.26 6.83
C ALA A 6 -15.07 18.35 6.80
N GLY A 7 -14.44 17.25 6.37
CA GLY A 7 -12.99 17.16 6.27
C GLY A 7 -12.55 16.06 5.31
N THR A 8 -12.68 16.30 4.00
CA THR A 8 -12.17 15.37 2.98
C THR A 8 -10.64 15.42 2.93
N ALA A 9 -9.99 14.64 3.79
CA ALA A 9 -8.75 13.97 3.45
C ALA A 9 -9.09 12.51 3.11
N ASN A 10 -8.60 12.03 1.98
CA ASN A 10 -9.13 10.91 1.20
C ASN A 10 -8.79 9.52 1.79
N TYR A 11 -9.22 9.23 3.01
CA TYR A 11 -8.91 7.98 3.73
C TYR A 11 -10.06 6.97 3.77
N ALA A 12 -11.24 7.36 3.31
CA ALA A 12 -12.44 6.50 3.31
C ALA A 12 -12.25 5.22 2.49
N ASP A 13 -11.47 5.29 1.41
CA ASP A 13 -11.18 4.14 0.54
C ASP A 13 -10.27 3.08 1.20
N LEU A 14 -9.63 3.41 2.33
CA LEU A 14 -8.78 2.51 3.13
C LEU A 14 -9.53 1.86 4.30
N GLY A 15 -10.83 2.14 4.45
CA GLY A 15 -11.62 1.64 5.59
C GLY A 15 -11.22 2.25 6.94
N VAL A 16 -10.43 3.32 6.94
CA VAL A 16 -9.98 4.04 8.13
C VAL A 16 -10.91 5.22 8.40
N GLN A 17 -11.41 5.33 9.64
CA GLN A 17 -12.16 6.50 10.08
C GLN A 17 -11.18 7.56 10.59
N VAL A 18 -11.13 8.70 9.91
CA VAL A 18 -10.33 9.85 10.35
C VAL A 18 -11.22 10.84 11.06
N PHE A 19 -10.83 11.18 12.29
CA PHE A 19 -11.50 12.19 13.11
C PHE A 19 -10.78 13.52 12.92
N GLN A 20 -11.34 14.39 12.07
CA GLN A 20 -10.84 15.75 11.92
C GLN A 20 -11.37 16.62 13.06
N MET A 21 -10.47 17.41 13.65
CA MET A 21 -10.85 18.36 14.69
C MET A 21 -10.84 19.78 14.11
N ASP A 22 -12.04 20.27 13.76
CA ASP A 22 -12.22 21.59 13.11
C ASP A 22 -12.20 22.78 14.08
N LEU A 23 -12.25 22.51 15.39
CA LEU A 23 -12.26 23.51 16.46
C LEU A 23 -11.25 23.11 17.53
N GLY A 24 -10.13 23.84 17.56
CA GLY A 24 -8.98 23.55 18.41
C GLY A 24 -9.28 23.70 19.89
N ASN A 25 -9.08 22.61 20.62
CA ASN A 25 -9.07 22.60 22.08
C ASN A 25 -7.91 21.78 22.64
N PHE A 26 -6.96 21.37 21.80
CA PHE A 26 -5.76 20.73 22.28
C PHE A 26 -4.86 21.73 22.99
N SER A 27 -4.22 21.29 24.08
CA SER A 27 -3.41 22.14 24.97
C SER A 27 -2.10 22.61 24.30
N ASN A 28 -1.71 21.96 23.19
CA ASN A 28 -0.43 22.11 22.51
C ASN A 28 0.78 21.89 23.46
N SER A 29 0.57 21.22 24.58
CA SER A 29 1.59 20.90 25.59
C SER A 29 1.29 19.58 26.30
N GLY A 30 0.69 18.64 25.56
CA GLY A 30 0.23 17.35 26.07
C GLY A 30 -1.18 17.33 26.66
N GLU A 31 -1.92 16.24 26.41
CA GLU A 31 -3.24 15.96 27.00
C GLU A 31 -3.68 14.51 26.77
N SER A 32 -4.86 14.19 27.29
CA SER A 32 -5.53 12.91 27.08
C SER A 32 -6.41 12.93 25.84
N VAL A 33 -6.14 12.05 24.89
CA VAL A 33 -7.01 11.77 23.74
C VAL A 33 -7.60 10.39 23.91
N SER A 34 -8.92 10.27 23.76
CA SER A 34 -9.63 8.99 23.92
C SER A 34 -10.58 8.70 22.77
N ILE A 35 -10.73 7.42 22.48
CA ILE A 35 -11.73 6.86 21.57
C ILE A 35 -12.80 6.21 22.43
N GLU A 36 -14.05 6.60 22.23
CA GLU A 36 -15.21 6.03 22.90
C GLU A 36 -16.14 5.36 21.88
N ASP A 37 -16.86 4.32 22.32
CA ASP A 37 -17.95 3.76 21.53
C ASP A 37 -19.19 4.67 21.53
N GLY A 38 -20.22 4.30 20.75
CA GLY A 38 -21.46 5.08 20.66
C GLY A 38 -22.28 5.15 21.97
N PHE A 39 -21.89 4.42 23.02
CA PHE A 39 -22.49 4.45 24.35
C PHE A 39 -21.64 5.25 25.35
N GLY A 40 -20.49 5.79 24.93
CA GLY A 40 -19.55 6.53 25.79
C GLY A 40 -18.64 5.62 26.61
N ASN A 41 -18.50 4.33 26.27
CA ASN A 41 -17.49 3.49 26.90
C ASN A 41 -16.13 3.77 26.27
N LEU A 42 -15.10 3.90 27.10
CA LEU A 42 -13.73 4.06 26.64
C LEU A 42 -13.26 2.79 25.92
N LEU A 43 -12.81 2.95 24.67
CA LEU A 43 -12.15 1.89 23.89
C LEU A 43 -10.64 1.97 24.06
N ASP A 44 -10.07 3.16 23.89
CA ASP A 44 -8.64 3.41 24.02
C ASP A 44 -8.37 4.86 24.43
N ALA A 45 -7.26 5.11 25.11
CA ALA A 45 -6.81 6.45 25.48
C ALA A 45 -5.29 6.54 25.40
N VAL A 46 -4.80 7.74 25.07
CA VAL A 46 -3.38 8.08 25.13
C VAL A 46 -3.22 9.43 25.84
N ASP A 47 -2.34 9.46 26.83
CA ASP A 47 -1.89 10.69 27.49
C ASP A 47 -0.53 11.09 26.90
N TYR A 48 -0.52 12.01 25.93
CA TYR A 48 0.72 12.43 25.25
C TYR A 48 1.31 13.72 25.85
N ASP A 49 2.59 13.99 25.57
CA ASP A 49 3.31 15.20 25.99
C ASP A 49 4.19 15.74 24.84
N ASP A 50 4.57 17.03 24.88
CA ASP A 50 5.53 17.65 23.96
C ASP A 50 6.99 17.58 24.48
N ALA A 51 7.15 17.09 25.72
CA ALA A 51 8.42 16.91 26.39
C ALA A 51 8.85 15.45 26.51
N ALA A 52 10.14 15.25 26.79
CA ALA A 52 10.70 13.94 27.07
C ALA A 52 9.91 13.23 28.21
N PRO A 53 9.61 11.92 28.09
CA PRO A 53 10.20 10.98 27.13
C PRO A 53 9.56 10.93 25.74
N TRP A 54 8.49 11.69 25.46
CA TRP A 54 7.82 11.65 24.16
C TRP A 54 8.73 12.16 23.02
N PRO A 55 8.61 11.58 21.80
CA PRO A 55 9.33 12.09 20.65
C PRO A 55 8.95 13.55 20.33
N SER A 56 9.90 14.47 20.42
CA SER A 56 9.70 15.89 20.05
C SER A 56 10.90 16.54 19.35
N GLN A 57 11.86 15.73 18.90
CA GLN A 57 13.12 16.23 18.31
C GLN A 57 13.22 15.90 16.82
N THR A 58 13.80 16.84 16.07
CA THR A 58 14.27 16.61 14.70
C THR A 58 15.55 15.77 14.71
N VAL A 59 15.58 14.70 13.92
CA VAL A 59 16.80 13.90 13.68
C VAL A 59 17.47 14.40 12.40
N ALA A 60 18.71 14.89 12.52
CA ALA A 60 19.49 15.38 11.39
C ALA A 60 20.92 14.83 11.41
N VAL A 61 21.42 14.46 10.23
CA VAL A 61 22.79 13.99 10.03
C VAL A 61 23.49 14.91 9.05
N LEU A 62 24.62 15.50 9.47
CA LEU A 62 25.42 16.44 8.65
C LEU A 62 24.62 17.61 8.07
N GLY A 63 23.60 18.08 8.81
CA GLY A 63 22.72 19.18 8.38
C GLY A 63 21.60 18.78 7.43
N SER A 64 21.48 17.50 7.07
CA SER A 64 20.31 16.95 6.38
C SER A 64 19.33 16.42 7.42
N VAL A 65 18.12 16.95 7.43
CA VAL A 65 17.04 16.44 8.28
C VAL A 65 16.57 15.12 7.70
N LEU A 66 16.54 14.08 8.54
CA LEU A 66 16.05 12.74 8.20
C LEU A 66 14.65 12.50 8.75
N VAL A 67 14.37 13.04 9.94
CA VAL A 67 13.08 12.94 10.62
C VAL A 67 12.75 14.31 11.17
N GLN A 68 11.58 14.85 10.83
CA GLN A 68 11.13 16.11 11.41
C GLN A 68 10.55 15.89 12.80
N SER A 69 10.45 16.96 13.58
CA SER A 69 9.76 16.86 14.87
C SER A 69 8.26 16.57 14.64
N PRO A 70 7.64 15.67 15.42
CA PRO A 70 6.19 15.54 15.43
C PRO A 70 5.51 16.68 16.22
N ASP A 71 6.28 17.41 17.02
CA ASP A 71 5.86 18.65 17.69
C ASP A 71 6.11 19.86 16.77
N GLY A 72 5.27 20.00 15.74
CA GLY A 72 5.27 21.16 14.83
C GLY A 72 6.28 21.11 13.68
N GLY A 73 6.99 20.00 13.46
CA GLY A 73 7.93 19.80 12.36
C GLY A 73 7.36 19.14 11.10
N CYS A 74 6.06 18.79 11.07
CA CYS A 74 5.34 18.09 9.99
C CYS A 74 5.44 16.55 9.99
N SER A 75 6.26 15.93 10.84
CA SER A 75 6.13 14.47 11.05
C SER A 75 4.85 14.17 11.85
N THR A 76 4.24 13.02 11.62
CA THR A 76 3.21 12.49 12.54
C THR A 76 3.85 11.73 13.70
N LEU A 77 3.15 11.65 14.82
CA LEU A 77 3.48 10.74 15.92
C LEU A 77 2.81 9.38 15.66
N GLU A 78 3.56 8.29 15.76
CA GLU A 78 3.14 6.94 15.37
C GLU A 78 3.43 5.95 16.51
N LEU A 79 2.44 5.14 16.88
CA LEU A 79 2.65 4.02 17.79
C LEU A 79 3.35 2.90 17.01
N ILE A 80 4.57 2.51 17.39
CA ILE A 80 5.46 1.67 16.57
C ILE A 80 4.77 0.36 16.15
N GLN A 81 4.02 -0.27 17.06
CA GLN A 81 3.16 -1.42 16.77
C GLN A 81 1.85 -1.31 17.55
N THR A 82 0.75 -1.74 16.94
CA THR A 82 -0.61 -1.57 17.49
C THR A 82 -0.90 -2.39 18.74
N ASP A 83 -0.05 -3.36 19.08
CA ASP A 83 -0.17 -4.21 20.28
C ASP A 83 0.72 -3.74 21.44
N LEU A 84 1.49 -2.66 21.27
CA LEU A 84 2.30 -2.06 22.32
C LEU A 84 1.46 -1.17 23.24
N ASN A 85 1.98 -0.97 24.46
CA ASN A 85 1.35 -0.08 25.43
C ASN A 85 1.51 1.38 24.98
N ASN A 86 0.39 2.01 24.64
CA ASN A 86 0.36 3.40 24.20
C ASN A 86 0.55 4.42 25.32
N ASP A 87 0.50 4.02 26.60
CA ASP A 87 0.89 4.86 27.75
C ASP A 87 2.41 5.01 27.91
N ASP A 88 3.19 4.18 27.21
CA ASP A 88 4.66 4.21 27.27
C ASP A 88 5.21 4.97 26.06
N ALA A 89 5.77 6.15 26.32
CA ALA A 89 6.33 7.02 25.30
C ALA A 89 7.43 6.35 24.45
N ASP A 90 8.14 5.34 24.99
CA ASP A 90 9.17 4.61 24.24
C ASP A 90 8.58 3.73 23.12
N ASN A 91 7.27 3.45 23.16
CA ASN A 91 6.56 2.73 22.10
C ASN A 91 6.08 3.66 20.97
N TRP A 92 6.37 4.97 21.06
CA TRP A 92 6.01 5.95 20.04
C TRP A 92 7.25 6.44 19.29
N GLN A 93 7.07 6.78 18.02
CA GLN A 93 8.10 7.38 17.18
C GLN A 93 7.54 8.52 16.35
N ALA A 94 8.43 9.41 15.90
CA ALA A 94 8.11 10.35 14.85
C ALA A 94 8.17 9.64 13.49
N SER A 95 7.30 10.03 12.56
CA SER A 95 7.28 9.48 11.21
C SER A 95 8.57 9.76 10.44
N TRP A 96 9.11 8.72 9.80
CA TRP A 96 10.25 8.77 8.89
C TRP A 96 9.88 9.27 7.48
N VAL A 97 8.59 9.49 7.20
CA VAL A 97 8.09 10.00 5.91
C VAL A 97 7.76 11.48 6.02
N ASP A 98 8.13 12.26 5.00
CA ASP A 98 7.80 13.68 4.91
C ASP A 98 6.26 13.91 4.95
N ASN A 99 5.80 14.81 5.83
CA ASN A 99 4.38 15.06 6.15
C ASN A 99 3.67 13.94 6.92
N GLY A 100 4.41 12.93 7.38
CA GLY A 100 3.89 11.82 8.18
C GLY A 100 3.11 10.76 7.39
N THR A 101 2.54 9.80 8.11
CA THR A 101 1.74 8.69 7.56
C THR A 101 0.27 8.65 8.03
N PRO A 102 -0.44 9.78 8.25
CA PRO A 102 -1.84 9.70 8.67
C PRO A 102 -2.66 8.94 7.62
N GLY A 103 -3.37 7.90 8.06
CA GLY A 103 -4.17 7.02 7.20
C GLY A 103 -3.38 6.09 6.29
N ALA A 104 -2.06 5.96 6.47
CA ALA A 104 -1.20 4.98 5.79
C ALA A 104 -0.54 4.06 6.84
N PRO A 105 0.14 2.97 6.43
CA PRO A 105 0.95 2.19 7.35
C PRO A 105 2.01 3.07 8.03
N ASN A 106 2.28 2.80 9.32
CA ASN A 106 3.34 3.49 10.05
C ASN A 106 4.68 3.37 9.32
N SER A 107 5.49 4.40 9.47
CA SER A 107 6.80 4.46 8.87
C SER A 107 7.81 3.60 9.61
N SER A 108 8.82 3.17 8.87
CA SER A 108 9.99 2.49 9.40
C SER A 108 11.24 3.10 8.80
N ALA A 109 12.30 3.18 9.60
CA ALA A 109 13.61 3.52 9.07
C ALA A 109 14.08 2.50 8.03
N PHE A 110 13.71 1.22 8.20
CA PHE A 110 14.22 0.10 7.41
C PHE A 110 13.07 -0.79 6.91
N GLY A 111 13.18 -1.24 5.67
CA GLY A 111 12.25 -2.16 5.03
C GLY A 111 12.52 -2.18 3.52
N CYS A 112 11.68 -2.88 2.75
CA CYS A 112 11.87 -2.87 1.30
C CYS A 112 11.38 -1.56 0.67
N ALA A 113 12.31 -0.73 0.20
CA ALA A 113 12.01 0.57 -0.41
C ALA A 113 11.82 0.53 -1.95
N ASP A 114 11.96 -0.64 -2.58
CA ASP A 114 11.78 -0.79 -4.03
C ASP A 114 10.29 -1.01 -4.38
N ALA A 115 9.67 -0.01 -5.00
CA ALA A 115 8.27 -0.05 -5.44
C ALA A 115 7.96 -1.13 -6.51
N SER A 116 8.98 -1.76 -7.11
CA SER A 116 8.83 -2.86 -8.05
C SER A 116 8.92 -4.25 -7.40
N SER A 117 9.22 -4.33 -6.10
CA SER A 117 9.30 -5.58 -5.35
C SER A 117 7.92 -6.09 -4.90
N CYS A 118 7.88 -7.35 -4.47
CA CYS A 118 6.68 -8.04 -4.02
C CYS A 118 6.27 -7.68 -2.60
N ASN A 119 7.23 -7.29 -1.77
CA ASN A 119 7.04 -6.91 -0.38
C ASN A 119 7.37 -5.42 -0.17
N TYR A 120 7.11 -4.58 -1.18
CA TYR A 120 7.32 -3.14 -1.07
C TYR A 120 6.61 -2.55 0.15
N GLU A 121 7.36 -1.85 0.98
CA GLU A 121 6.85 -1.15 2.15
C GLU A 121 6.90 0.36 1.91
N SER A 122 5.73 0.96 1.64
CA SER A 122 5.64 2.40 1.37
C SER A 122 6.06 3.29 2.54
N GLY A 123 6.11 2.73 3.75
CA GLY A 123 6.58 3.40 4.96
C GLY A 123 8.10 3.28 5.20
N ALA A 124 8.82 2.47 4.42
CA ALA A 124 10.25 2.26 4.59
C ALA A 124 11.09 3.37 3.95
N PHE A 125 11.96 4.01 4.73
CA PHE A 125 12.82 5.10 4.24
C PHE A 125 14.16 4.61 3.67
N PHE A 126 14.76 3.57 4.26
CA PHE A 126 15.98 2.94 3.77
C PHE A 126 15.73 1.49 3.41
N ASP A 127 16.18 1.10 2.21
CA ASP A 127 16.22 -0.31 1.82
C ASP A 127 17.16 -1.09 2.74
N ASP A 128 16.63 -2.15 3.35
CA ASP A 128 17.40 -3.08 4.19
C ASP A 128 17.82 -4.35 3.46
N GLY A 129 17.51 -4.44 2.16
CA GLY A 129 17.80 -5.60 1.33
C GLY A 129 16.83 -6.77 1.54
N SER A 130 15.70 -6.54 2.22
CA SER A 130 14.63 -7.53 2.39
C SER A 130 13.73 -7.70 1.15
N CYS A 131 13.90 -6.87 0.12
CA CYS A 131 13.08 -6.91 -1.08
C CYS A 131 13.07 -8.30 -1.76
N THR A 132 11.88 -8.82 -2.03
CA THR A 132 11.65 -10.05 -2.77
C THR A 132 11.03 -9.76 -4.13
N TYR A 133 11.32 -10.62 -5.10
CA TYR A 133 10.86 -10.51 -6.48
C TYR A 133 10.28 -11.85 -6.97
N ASP A 134 9.85 -12.68 -6.02
CA ASP A 134 9.34 -14.03 -6.23
C ASP A 134 7.90 -14.07 -6.78
N CYS A 135 7.15 -12.97 -6.64
CA CYS A 135 5.85 -12.76 -7.28
C CYS A 135 5.97 -12.23 -8.72
N ILE A 136 7.18 -12.12 -9.27
CA ILE A 136 7.44 -11.57 -10.60
C ILE A 136 7.66 -12.70 -11.61
N GLY A 137 6.80 -12.77 -12.61
CA GLY A 137 6.86 -13.77 -13.67
C GLY A 137 5.64 -13.71 -14.57
N CYS A 138 5.36 -14.77 -15.34
CA CYS A 138 4.25 -14.72 -16.27
C CYS A 138 2.88 -14.84 -15.56
N THR A 139 2.02 -13.84 -15.72
CA THR A 139 0.68 -13.78 -15.09
C THR A 139 -0.47 -14.16 -16.02
N TYR A 140 -0.19 -14.41 -17.30
CA TYR A 140 -1.20 -14.72 -18.31
C TYR A 140 -1.48 -16.22 -18.36
N VAL A 141 -2.71 -16.62 -18.03
CA VAL A 141 -3.13 -18.04 -17.95
C VAL A 141 -2.93 -18.85 -19.23
N ASP A 142 -2.90 -18.17 -20.39
CA ASP A 142 -2.73 -18.80 -21.70
C ASP A 142 -1.26 -18.96 -22.13
N ALA A 143 -0.31 -18.49 -21.31
CA ALA A 143 1.11 -18.68 -21.56
C ALA A 143 1.59 -20.05 -21.09
N THR A 144 2.56 -20.64 -21.79
CA THR A 144 3.13 -21.95 -21.44
C THR A 144 3.96 -21.94 -20.17
N ASN A 145 4.48 -20.77 -19.78
CA ASN A 145 5.21 -20.55 -18.55
C ASN A 145 4.41 -19.77 -17.49
N TYR A 146 3.08 -19.78 -17.59
CA TYR A 146 2.19 -19.25 -16.57
C TYR A 146 2.43 -19.93 -15.20
N ASP A 147 2.51 -19.13 -14.14
CA ASP A 147 2.44 -19.61 -12.75
C ASP A 147 1.50 -18.70 -11.94
N ALA A 148 0.56 -19.32 -11.23
CA ALA A 148 -0.41 -18.62 -10.39
C ALA A 148 0.21 -17.98 -9.14
N ALA A 149 1.45 -18.30 -8.79
CA ALA A 149 2.21 -17.64 -7.73
C ALA A 149 2.67 -16.23 -8.12
N TYR A 150 2.76 -15.92 -9.42
CA TYR A 150 3.16 -14.60 -9.89
C TYR A 150 1.97 -13.63 -9.93
N THR A 151 2.19 -12.42 -9.42
CA THR A 151 1.20 -11.33 -9.39
C THR A 151 1.61 -10.12 -10.21
N ILE A 152 2.88 -10.08 -10.66
CA ILE A 152 3.44 -8.99 -11.45
C ILE A 152 4.06 -9.58 -12.72
N ASP A 153 3.59 -9.13 -13.88
CA ASP A 153 4.13 -9.55 -15.17
C ASP A 153 5.50 -8.90 -15.44
N ASN A 154 6.47 -9.71 -15.89
CA ASN A 154 7.79 -9.24 -16.27
C ASN A 154 8.04 -9.27 -17.79
N GLY A 155 7.00 -9.52 -18.59
CA GLY A 155 7.11 -9.62 -20.04
C GLY A 155 7.88 -10.85 -20.54
N THR A 156 8.16 -11.84 -19.70
CA THR A 156 8.80 -13.10 -20.13
C THR A 156 7.80 -14.19 -20.48
N CYS A 157 6.51 -13.87 -20.61
CA CYS A 157 5.50 -14.86 -21.01
C CYS A 157 5.81 -15.48 -22.36
N GLU A 158 5.82 -16.80 -22.39
CA GLU A 158 5.99 -17.59 -23.60
C GLU A 158 4.60 -18.04 -24.05
N PHE A 159 4.18 -17.60 -25.22
CA PHE A 159 2.96 -18.11 -25.84
C PHE A 159 3.36 -19.12 -26.88
N ASP A 160 2.89 -20.34 -26.69
CA ASP A 160 3.04 -21.35 -27.71
C ASP A 160 2.02 -21.07 -28.82
N LEU A 161 2.50 -20.31 -29.82
CA LEU A 161 1.81 -20.11 -31.07
C LEU A 161 2.18 -21.19 -32.09
N THR A 162 2.80 -22.31 -31.68
CA THR A 162 3.07 -23.47 -32.55
C THR A 162 1.79 -24.25 -32.84
N ASP A 163 0.77 -23.53 -33.29
CA ASP A 163 0.11 -24.05 -34.46
C ASP A 163 1.09 -23.86 -35.62
N ASP A 164 1.80 -24.92 -36.01
CA ASP A 164 2.68 -24.92 -37.20
C ASP A 164 1.91 -24.54 -38.48
N CYS A 165 0.58 -24.48 -38.38
CA CYS A 165 -0.35 -24.18 -39.43
C CYS A 165 -1.57 -23.40 -38.88
N PRO A 166 -1.45 -22.14 -38.40
CA PRO A 166 -2.55 -21.41 -37.71
C PRO A 166 -3.82 -21.19 -38.55
N ALA A 167 -3.73 -21.53 -39.84
CA ALA A 167 -4.81 -21.46 -40.80
C ALA A 167 -5.36 -22.84 -41.20
N ASP A 168 -4.91 -23.93 -40.60
CA ASP A 168 -5.53 -25.25 -40.65
C ASP A 168 -6.65 -25.30 -39.61
N LEU A 169 -7.77 -24.68 -39.96
CA LEU A 169 -8.93 -24.59 -39.08
C LEU A 169 -9.58 -25.94 -38.85
N ASN A 170 -9.30 -26.92 -39.72
CA ASN A 170 -9.92 -28.24 -39.69
C ASN A 170 -9.08 -29.33 -39.02
N GLY A 171 -7.79 -29.07 -38.75
CA GLY A 171 -6.85 -29.96 -38.07
C GLY A 171 -6.31 -31.11 -38.93
N ASP A 172 -6.28 -30.99 -40.26
CA ASP A 172 -5.78 -32.03 -41.17
C ASP A 172 -4.27 -31.93 -41.49
N GLY A 173 -3.60 -30.91 -40.94
CA GLY A 173 -2.19 -30.61 -41.14
C GLY A 173 -1.88 -29.87 -42.44
N LEU A 174 -2.88 -29.32 -43.15
CA LEU A 174 -2.70 -28.60 -44.42
C LEU A 174 -3.51 -27.28 -44.44
N VAL A 175 -2.96 -26.20 -45.01
CA VAL A 175 -3.77 -25.00 -45.35
C VAL A 175 -4.33 -25.16 -46.76
N THR A 176 -5.63 -25.40 -46.89
CA THR A 176 -6.31 -25.59 -48.17
C THR A 176 -7.60 -24.78 -48.29
N THR A 177 -8.32 -24.96 -49.41
CA THR A 177 -9.67 -24.38 -49.57
C THR A 177 -10.66 -24.92 -48.54
N SER A 178 -10.43 -26.10 -47.96
CA SER A 178 -11.30 -26.66 -46.92
C SER A 178 -11.29 -25.79 -45.67
N ASP A 179 -10.13 -25.27 -45.28
CA ASP A 179 -9.96 -24.37 -44.14
C ASP A 179 -10.60 -23.02 -44.40
N LEU A 180 -10.38 -22.46 -45.60
CA LEU A 180 -11.05 -21.23 -46.01
C LEU A 180 -12.57 -21.37 -45.96
N LEU A 181 -13.11 -22.53 -46.36
CA LEU A 181 -14.55 -22.80 -46.30
C LEU A 181 -15.07 -22.99 -44.87
N GLN A 182 -14.22 -23.31 -43.89
CA GLN A 182 -14.58 -23.27 -42.47
C GLN A 182 -14.55 -21.86 -41.89
N PHE A 183 -13.65 -20.99 -42.37
CA PHE A 183 -13.60 -19.60 -41.95
C PHE A 183 -14.78 -18.76 -42.45
N LEU A 184 -15.13 -18.92 -43.73
CA LEU A 184 -16.11 -18.05 -44.40
C LEU A 184 -17.51 -17.99 -43.74
N PRO A 185 -18.06 -19.07 -43.15
CA PRO A 185 -19.30 -19.02 -42.37
C PRO A 185 -19.21 -18.18 -41.09
N GLU A 186 -18.04 -18.18 -40.45
CA GLU A 186 -17.80 -17.48 -39.18
C GLU A 186 -17.27 -16.05 -39.40
N PHE A 187 -16.79 -15.73 -40.61
CA PHE A 187 -16.26 -14.41 -40.94
C PHE A 187 -17.32 -13.30 -40.78
N GLY A 188 -17.12 -12.44 -39.79
CA GLY A 188 -18.06 -11.37 -39.46
C GLY A 188 -19.19 -11.78 -38.53
N SER A 189 -19.14 -12.98 -37.95
CA SER A 189 -19.96 -13.34 -36.80
C SER A 189 -19.60 -12.46 -35.58
N ALA A 190 -20.57 -12.23 -34.70
CA ALA A 190 -20.35 -11.49 -33.47
C ALA A 190 -19.92 -12.45 -32.36
N CYS A 191 -18.75 -12.24 -31.77
CA CYS A 191 -18.35 -12.91 -30.54
C CYS A 191 -19.01 -12.22 -29.35
N PRO A 192 -19.65 -12.96 -28.41
CA PRO A 192 -20.02 -12.39 -27.12
C PRO A 192 -18.74 -12.06 -26.35
N GLU A 193 -18.61 -10.81 -25.92
CA GLU A 193 -17.61 -10.39 -24.93
C GLU A 193 -17.95 -10.96 -23.55
#